data_AF-A0A3M1EKQ3-F1
#
_entry.id   AF-A0A3M1EKQ3-F1
#
_cell.length_a   1.000
_cell.length_b   1.000
_cell.length_c   1.000
_cell.angle_alpha   90.00
_cell.angle_beta   90.00
_cell.angle_gamma   90.00
#
_symmetry.space_group_name_H-M   'P 1'
#
loop_
_entity.id
_entity.type
_entity.pdbx_description
1 polymer ?
#
loop_
_entity_poly.entity_id
_entity_poly.type
_entity_poly.pdbx_seq_one_letter_code
_entity_poly.pdbx_strand_id
1 'polypeptide(L)'
;MKRTAIVAIFLSIPLLLALHGGAWGGDENDPTRVSAANLKQYLAIHQALAAGSTRGVTDAAGIIAIETNTLLKKSGARLGKPQQEVLRQIMNAAAALFKEKELSGMREVFKVLSRYMIRWSAQAHPRGIVVMLCEERKEFWLQKEGPPRNPYRGGGDPYSPFTTRVPPCGKRVEPAVIEELFQK
;
A
#
# COMPACT_ATOMS: atom_id res chain seq x y z
N MET A 1 -47.17 44.42 8.40
CA MET A 1 -46.69 44.20 9.79
C MET A 1 -45.51 43.23 9.76
N LYS A 2 -44.39 43.69 10.33
CA LYS A 2 -43.14 43.04 10.78
C LYS A 2 -42.65 41.76 10.08
N ARG A 3 -41.63 41.92 9.22
CA ARG A 3 -40.69 40.89 8.76
C ARG A 3 -39.58 40.75 9.81
N THR A 4 -39.35 39.55 10.33
CA THR A 4 -38.27 39.26 11.28
C THR A 4 -37.07 38.75 10.50
N ALA A 5 -36.01 39.55 10.42
CA ALA A 5 -34.75 39.18 9.79
C ALA A 5 -33.87 38.41 10.79
N ILE A 6 -33.41 37.22 10.41
CA ILE A 6 -32.42 36.44 11.17
C ILE A 6 -31.04 36.85 10.64
N VAL A 7 -30.28 37.54 11.50
CA VAL A 7 -28.88 37.91 11.27
C VAL A 7 -28.02 36.68 11.59
N ALA A 8 -27.45 36.06 10.57
CA ALA A 8 -26.44 35.00 10.72
C ALA A 8 -25.06 35.64 10.85
N ILE A 9 -24.45 35.48 12.03
CA ILE A 9 -23.10 35.95 12.36
C ILE A 9 -22.09 35.06 11.62
N PHE A 10 -21.40 35.64 10.63
CA PHE A 10 -20.23 35.04 10.01
C PHE A 10 -19.06 35.10 11.01
N LEU A 11 -18.84 34.01 11.75
CA LEU A 11 -17.60 33.78 12.48
C LEU A 11 -16.51 33.43 11.47
N SER A 12 -15.70 34.43 11.13
CA SER A 12 -14.45 34.28 10.39
C SER A 12 -13.46 33.46 11.21
N ILE A 13 -13.32 32.17 10.86
CA ILE A 13 -12.26 31.29 11.35
C ILE A 13 -10.96 31.66 10.59
N PRO A 14 -9.89 32.10 11.28
CA PRO A 14 -8.59 32.22 10.64
C PRO A 14 -8.04 30.80 10.43
N LEU A 15 -8.17 30.29 9.20
CA LEU A 15 -7.57 29.01 8.80
C LEU A 15 -6.07 29.20 8.59
N LEU A 16 -5.35 29.37 9.71
CA LEU A 16 -3.91 29.13 9.83
C LEU A 16 -3.70 27.61 9.86
N LEU A 17 -3.75 26.97 8.69
CA LEU A 17 -3.17 25.64 8.52
C LEU A 17 -1.77 25.80 7.94
N ALA A 18 -0.84 25.83 8.88
CA ALA A 18 0.58 25.70 8.69
C ALA A 18 0.93 24.56 7.73
N LEU A 19 1.58 24.95 6.64
CA LEU A 19 2.77 24.33 6.07
C LEU A 19 3.45 23.31 7.01
N HIS A 20 3.01 22.05 6.93
CA HIS A 20 3.81 20.89 7.31
C HIS A 20 4.15 20.08 6.06
N GLY A 21 4.55 20.78 5.00
CA GLY A 21 5.31 20.18 3.91
C GLY A 21 6.71 19.88 4.41
N GLY A 22 6.85 18.79 5.19
CA GLY A 22 8.15 18.26 5.54
C GLY A 22 8.96 18.11 4.25
N ALA A 23 10.08 18.81 4.17
CA ALA A 23 10.93 18.88 3.00
C ALA A 23 11.50 17.48 2.72
N TRP A 24 10.85 16.75 1.82
CA TRP A 24 11.46 15.61 1.11
C TRP A 24 12.40 16.19 0.04
N GLY A 25 13.46 16.87 0.47
CA GLY A 25 14.53 17.41 -0.39
C GLY A 25 15.49 16.31 -0.88
N GLY A 26 14.95 15.18 -1.33
CA GLY A 26 15.74 14.15 -2.01
C GLY A 26 15.80 14.44 -3.50
N ASP A 27 16.93 14.10 -4.15
CA ASP A 27 17.07 14.11 -5.62
C ASP A 27 15.79 13.53 -6.26
N GLU A 28 15.24 14.20 -7.27
CA GLU A 28 14.07 13.71 -8.01
C GLU A 28 14.32 12.30 -8.58
N ASN A 29 15.60 11.95 -8.78
CA ASN A 29 16.05 10.65 -9.26
C ASN A 29 16.35 9.64 -8.14
N ASP A 30 16.17 10.01 -6.87
CA ASP A 30 16.38 9.14 -5.71
C ASP A 30 15.37 7.97 -5.76
N PRO A 31 15.84 6.73 -5.93
CA PRO A 31 14.96 5.56 -5.99
C PRO A 31 14.13 5.37 -4.72
N THR A 32 14.54 5.93 -3.58
CA THR A 32 13.76 5.86 -2.34
C THR A 32 12.47 6.70 -2.40
N ARG A 33 12.45 7.83 -3.14
CA ARG A 33 11.26 8.70 -3.26
C ARG A 33 10.15 8.07 -4.08
N VAL A 34 10.48 7.54 -5.27
CA VAL A 34 9.49 6.84 -6.11
C VAL A 34 8.92 5.63 -5.37
N SER A 35 9.76 4.99 -4.57
CA SER A 35 9.32 3.86 -3.77
C SER A 35 8.34 4.24 -2.65
N ALA A 36 8.43 5.46 -2.10
CA ALA A 36 7.44 5.97 -1.14
C ALA A 36 6.09 6.27 -1.80
N ALA A 37 6.08 6.80 -3.03
CA ALA A 37 4.85 7.01 -3.81
C ALA A 37 4.17 5.67 -4.15
N ASN A 38 4.93 4.71 -4.65
CA ASN A 38 4.46 3.34 -4.89
C ASN A 38 3.90 2.68 -3.62
N LEU A 39 4.58 2.82 -2.48
CA LEU A 39 4.10 2.29 -1.21
C LEU A 39 2.76 2.91 -0.79
N LYS A 40 2.57 4.22 -0.99
CA LYS A 40 1.29 4.88 -0.72
C LYS A 40 0.15 4.25 -1.53
N GLN A 41 0.36 4.02 -2.82
CA GLN A 41 -0.63 3.39 -3.69
C GLN A 41 -0.88 1.93 -3.32
N TYR A 42 0.18 1.18 -3.01
CA TYR A 42 0.08 -0.20 -2.53
C TYR A 42 -0.79 -0.30 -1.28
N LEU A 43 -0.59 0.61 -0.31
CA LEU A 43 -1.38 0.65 0.92
C LEU A 43 -2.83 1.05 0.67
N ALA A 44 -3.12 1.87 -0.35
CA ALA A 44 -4.48 2.19 -0.75
C ALA A 44 -5.20 0.94 -1.33
N ILE A 45 -4.51 0.18 -2.19
CA ILE A 45 -5.01 -1.10 -2.71
C ILE A 45 -5.28 -2.07 -1.56
N HIS A 46 -4.31 -2.23 -0.64
CA HIS A 46 -4.46 -3.07 0.56
C HIS A 46 -5.73 -2.72 1.34
N GLN A 47 -5.94 -1.44 1.63
CA GLN A 47 -7.11 -0.97 2.37
C GLN A 47 -8.42 -1.26 1.64
N ALA A 48 -8.48 -1.02 0.33
CA ALA A 48 -9.67 -1.30 -0.48
C ALA A 48 -10.00 -2.80 -0.47
N LEU A 49 -9.01 -3.67 -0.73
CA LEU A 49 -9.20 -5.12 -0.80
C LEU A 49 -9.58 -5.73 0.56
N ALA A 50 -8.97 -5.24 1.65
CA ALA A 50 -9.31 -5.63 3.01
C ALA A 50 -10.74 -5.19 3.41
N ALA A 51 -11.20 -4.06 2.89
CA ALA A 51 -12.58 -3.61 3.02
C ALA A 51 -13.56 -4.36 2.09
N GLY A 52 -13.09 -5.31 1.27
CA GLY A 52 -13.92 -6.01 0.30
C GLY A 52 -14.34 -5.17 -0.90
N SER A 53 -13.60 -4.10 -1.22
CA SER A 53 -13.89 -3.19 -2.32
C SER A 53 -12.86 -3.27 -3.44
N THR A 54 -13.31 -3.08 -4.67
CA THR A 54 -12.47 -2.89 -5.87
C THR A 54 -12.25 -1.41 -6.19
N ARG A 55 -12.92 -0.50 -5.47
CA ARG A 55 -12.88 0.95 -5.76
C ARG A 55 -11.46 1.49 -5.61
N GLY A 56 -10.94 2.08 -6.69
CA GLY A 56 -9.61 2.69 -6.75
C GLY A 56 -8.45 1.70 -6.82
N VAL A 57 -8.71 0.38 -6.84
CA VAL A 57 -7.65 -0.64 -6.94
C VAL A 57 -6.92 -0.55 -8.27
N THR A 58 -7.66 -0.50 -9.38
CA THR A 58 -7.07 -0.41 -10.72
C THR A 58 -6.29 0.88 -10.88
N ASP A 59 -6.85 2.03 -10.48
CA ASP A 59 -6.20 3.34 -10.64
C ASP A 59 -4.88 3.39 -9.87
N ALA A 60 -4.88 2.96 -8.61
CA ALA A 60 -3.67 2.88 -7.80
C ALA A 60 -2.63 1.91 -8.39
N ALA A 61 -3.07 0.75 -8.92
CA ALA A 61 -2.18 -0.20 -9.58
C ALA A 61 -1.58 0.37 -10.88
N GLY A 62 -2.36 1.10 -11.67
CA GLY A 62 -1.91 1.81 -12.86
C GLY A 62 -0.84 2.85 -12.53
N ILE A 63 -1.03 3.63 -11.45
CA ILE A 63 -0.04 4.59 -10.96
C ILE A 63 1.27 3.87 -10.59
N ILE A 64 1.22 2.78 -9.83
CA ILE A 64 2.43 2.00 -9.48
C ILE A 64 3.15 1.55 -10.75
N ALA A 65 2.43 1.01 -11.73
CA ALA A 65 3.04 0.52 -12.96
C ALA A 65 3.75 1.66 -13.74
N ILE A 66 3.10 2.83 -13.86
CA ILE A 66 3.64 4.00 -14.57
C ILE A 66 4.85 4.59 -13.84
N GLU A 67 4.75 4.82 -12.53
CA GLU A 67 5.82 5.42 -11.73
C GLU A 67 7.05 4.50 -11.69
N THR A 68 6.82 3.19 -11.52
CA THR A 68 7.92 2.21 -11.50
C THR A 68 8.61 2.10 -12.85
N ASN A 69 7.87 2.11 -13.96
CA ASN A 69 8.44 2.11 -15.30
C ASN A 69 9.25 3.41 -15.56
N THR A 70 8.73 4.54 -15.11
CA THR A 70 9.42 5.84 -15.21
C THR A 70 10.74 5.81 -14.48
N LEU A 71 10.78 5.28 -13.25
CA LEU A 71 12.00 5.12 -12.49
C LEU A 71 13.00 4.19 -13.18
N LEU A 72 12.56 3.04 -13.68
CA LEU A 72 13.41 2.13 -14.44
C LEU A 72 14.03 2.79 -15.66
N LYS A 73 13.30 3.64 -16.37
CA LYS A 73 13.81 4.37 -17.53
C LYS A 73 14.79 5.48 -17.16
N LYS A 74 14.48 6.29 -16.13
CA LYS A 74 15.31 7.44 -15.72
C LYS A 74 16.58 7.01 -14.97
N SER A 75 16.43 6.09 -14.02
CA SER A 75 17.48 5.75 -13.04
C SER A 75 17.98 4.32 -13.17
N GLY A 76 17.40 3.49 -14.05
CA GLY A 76 17.72 2.07 -14.17
C GLY A 76 19.22 1.78 -14.27
N ALA A 77 19.95 2.51 -15.11
CA ALA A 77 21.40 2.33 -15.28
C ALA A 77 22.22 2.57 -13.99
N ARG A 78 21.70 3.37 -13.05
CA ARG A 78 22.34 3.64 -11.75
C ARG A 78 21.97 2.62 -10.67
N LEU A 79 20.91 1.84 -10.90
CA LEU A 79 20.46 0.80 -9.99
C LEU A 79 21.23 -0.50 -10.25
N GLY A 80 21.56 -1.22 -9.19
CA GLY A 80 22.10 -2.57 -9.33
C GLY A 80 21.10 -3.50 -10.02
N LYS A 81 21.58 -4.51 -10.77
CA LYS A 81 20.72 -5.50 -11.45
C LYS A 81 19.63 -6.10 -10.53
N PRO A 82 19.92 -6.47 -9.26
CA PRO A 82 18.89 -7.00 -8.36
C PRO A 82 17.75 -6.01 -8.08
N GLN A 83 18.07 -4.72 -7.88
CA GLN A 83 17.06 -3.69 -7.63
C GLN A 83 16.21 -3.43 -8.87
N GLN A 84 16.83 -3.35 -10.05
CA GLN A 84 16.08 -3.20 -11.31
C GLN A 84 15.10 -4.37 -11.50
N GLU A 85 15.51 -5.59 -11.15
CA GLU A 85 14.66 -6.75 -11.29
C GLU A 85 13.44 -6.70 -10.36
N VAL A 86 13.63 -6.34 -9.09
CA VAL A 86 12.50 -6.14 -8.15
C VAL A 86 11.54 -5.08 -8.67
N LEU A 87 12.04 -3.97 -9.21
CA LEU A 87 11.18 -2.93 -9.80
C LEU A 87 10.43 -3.43 -11.04
N ARG A 88 11.05 -4.21 -11.93
CA ARG A 88 10.34 -4.81 -13.08
C ARG A 88 9.22 -5.74 -12.61
N GLN A 89 9.48 -6.52 -11.58
CA GLN A 89 8.50 -7.44 -10.99
C GLN A 89 7.31 -6.68 -10.37
N ILE A 90 7.57 -5.60 -9.62
CA ILE A 90 6.54 -4.69 -9.11
C ILE A 90 5.71 -4.10 -10.26
N MET A 91 6.37 -3.54 -11.28
CA MET A 91 5.72 -2.94 -12.44
C MET A 91 4.80 -3.93 -13.15
N ASN A 92 5.29 -5.15 -13.42
CA ASN A 92 4.53 -6.19 -14.11
C ASN A 92 3.33 -6.67 -13.28
N ALA A 93 3.51 -6.89 -11.98
CA ALA A 93 2.43 -7.30 -11.09
C ALA A 93 1.35 -6.21 -10.95
N ALA A 94 1.76 -4.95 -10.86
CA ALA A 94 0.83 -3.82 -10.83
C ALA A 94 0.07 -3.67 -12.16
N ALA A 95 0.75 -3.85 -13.30
CA ALA A 95 0.12 -3.85 -14.62
C ALA A 95 -0.86 -5.01 -14.82
N ALA A 96 -0.60 -6.17 -14.21
CA ALA A 96 -1.55 -7.28 -14.17
C ALA A 96 -2.78 -6.93 -13.31
N LEU A 97 -2.56 -6.32 -12.13
CA LEU A 97 -3.65 -5.94 -11.23
C LEU A 97 -4.55 -4.85 -11.84
N PHE A 98 -3.96 -3.92 -12.60
CA PHE A 98 -4.70 -2.89 -13.35
C PHE A 98 -5.71 -3.48 -14.34
N LYS A 99 -5.43 -4.66 -14.91
CA LYS A 99 -6.29 -5.33 -15.90
C LYS A 99 -7.38 -6.18 -15.27
N GLU A 100 -7.24 -6.48 -13.99
CA GLU A 100 -8.17 -7.35 -13.27
C GLU A 100 -9.44 -6.59 -12.90
N LYS A 101 -10.60 -7.26 -13.01
CA LYS A 101 -11.92 -6.63 -12.82
C LYS A 101 -12.64 -7.19 -11.61
N GLU A 102 -12.39 -8.46 -11.30
CA GLU A 102 -13.11 -9.18 -10.25
C GLU A 102 -12.36 -9.09 -8.93
N LEU A 103 -13.08 -8.91 -7.82
CA LEU A 103 -12.48 -8.78 -6.49
C LEU A 103 -11.61 -10.00 -6.12
N SER A 104 -12.06 -11.20 -6.46
CA SER A 104 -11.31 -12.44 -6.24
C SER A 104 -10.01 -12.44 -7.05
N GLY A 105 -10.08 -12.12 -8.34
CA GLY A 105 -8.90 -11.98 -9.20
C GLY A 105 -7.94 -10.93 -8.68
N MET A 106 -8.45 -9.76 -8.27
CA MET A 106 -7.61 -8.66 -7.74
C MET A 106 -6.82 -9.11 -6.51
N ARG A 107 -7.43 -9.92 -5.64
CA ARG A 107 -6.73 -10.49 -4.47
C ARG A 107 -5.62 -11.45 -4.87
N GLU A 108 -5.87 -12.31 -5.85
CA GLU A 108 -4.86 -13.26 -6.33
C GLU A 108 -3.65 -12.52 -6.93
N VAL A 109 -3.90 -11.53 -7.78
CA VAL A 109 -2.83 -10.72 -8.37
C VAL A 109 -2.14 -9.85 -7.31
N PHE A 110 -2.88 -9.34 -6.32
CA PHE A 110 -2.32 -8.55 -5.22
C PHE A 110 -1.35 -9.35 -4.34
N LYS A 111 -1.50 -10.68 -4.20
CA LYS A 111 -0.50 -11.53 -3.52
C LYS A 111 0.86 -11.43 -4.23
N VAL A 112 0.85 -11.52 -5.56
CA VAL A 112 2.06 -11.42 -6.39
C VAL A 112 2.72 -10.06 -6.20
N LEU A 113 1.94 -8.98 -6.30
CA LEU A 113 2.44 -7.63 -6.03
C LEU A 113 3.01 -7.50 -4.61
N SER A 114 2.35 -8.07 -3.61
CA SER A 114 2.78 -8.03 -2.21
C SER A 114 4.14 -8.68 -1.99
N ARG A 115 4.43 -9.83 -2.62
CA ARG A 115 5.74 -10.47 -2.50
C ARG A 115 6.87 -9.56 -2.96
N TYR A 116 6.70 -8.91 -4.10
CA TYR A 116 7.73 -8.01 -4.64
C TYR A 116 7.85 -6.71 -3.84
N MET A 117 6.74 -6.18 -3.35
CA MET A 117 6.75 -5.03 -2.44
C MET A 117 7.43 -5.36 -1.11
N ILE A 118 7.25 -6.57 -0.57
CA ILE A 118 7.95 -7.01 0.65
C ILE A 118 9.45 -7.12 0.39
N ARG A 119 9.86 -7.75 -0.71
CA ARG A 119 11.28 -7.84 -1.10
C ARG A 119 11.92 -6.47 -1.25
N TRP A 120 11.21 -5.52 -1.86
CA TRP A 120 11.64 -4.12 -1.91
C TRP A 120 11.74 -3.51 -0.49
N SER A 121 10.72 -3.71 0.36
CA SER A 121 10.69 -3.14 1.71
C SER A 121 11.81 -3.64 2.63
N ALA A 122 12.28 -4.88 2.40
CA ALA A 122 13.41 -5.45 3.12
C ALA A 122 14.73 -4.71 2.85
N GLN A 123 14.82 -3.98 1.73
CA GLN A 123 15.98 -3.14 1.39
C GLN A 123 15.74 -1.68 1.79
N ALA A 124 14.51 -1.19 1.63
CA ALA A 124 14.18 0.22 1.84
C ALA A 124 13.85 0.57 3.31
N HIS A 125 13.51 -0.43 4.13
CA HIS A 125 13.10 -0.29 5.53
C HIS A 125 12.15 0.90 5.81
N PRO A 126 10.99 0.98 5.13
CA PRO A 126 10.08 2.10 5.28
C PRO A 126 9.54 2.19 6.72
N ARG A 127 9.64 3.38 7.33
CA ARG A 127 9.18 3.62 8.72
C ARG A 127 7.68 3.39 8.87
N GLY A 128 7.27 2.78 9.98
CA GLY A 128 5.86 2.56 10.33
C GLY A 128 5.13 1.56 9.45
N ILE A 129 5.88 0.77 8.66
CA ILE A 129 5.36 -0.33 7.85
C ILE A 129 5.81 -1.65 8.45
N VAL A 130 4.89 -2.61 8.51
CA VAL A 130 5.13 -3.94 9.01
C VAL A 130 4.73 -4.99 7.98
N VAL A 131 5.46 -6.10 7.96
CA VAL A 131 5.05 -7.29 7.21
C VAL A 131 4.16 -8.14 8.10
N MET A 132 3.05 -8.57 7.52
CA MET A 132 2.07 -9.43 8.16
C MET A 132 2.01 -10.76 7.42
N LEU A 133 1.73 -11.82 8.16
CA LEU A 133 1.58 -13.19 7.67
C LEU A 133 0.17 -13.70 7.92
N CYS A 134 -0.39 -14.35 6.89
CA CYS A 134 -1.56 -15.22 6.99
C CYS A 134 -1.05 -16.65 7.07
N GLU A 135 -0.92 -17.20 8.28
CA GLU A 135 -0.31 -18.51 8.51
C GLU A 135 -1.03 -19.65 7.79
N GLU A 136 -2.35 -19.51 7.60
CA GLU A 136 -3.21 -20.44 6.87
C GLU A 136 -2.82 -20.57 5.40
N ARG A 137 -2.57 -19.43 4.76
CA ARG A 137 -2.30 -19.36 3.31
C ARG A 137 -0.83 -19.21 2.98
N LYS A 138 0.03 -19.06 4.00
CA LYS A 138 1.46 -18.73 3.84
C LYS A 138 1.68 -17.50 2.95
N GLU A 139 0.75 -16.55 3.02
CA GLU A 139 0.79 -15.31 2.24
C GLU A 139 1.12 -14.12 3.13
N PHE A 140 1.88 -13.17 2.58
CA PHE A 140 2.39 -12.01 3.30
C PHE A 140 1.87 -10.71 2.68
N TRP A 141 1.76 -9.64 3.47
CA TRP A 141 1.47 -8.30 2.95
C TRP A 141 2.15 -7.22 3.79
N LEU A 142 2.32 -6.03 3.22
CA LEU A 142 2.70 -4.83 3.98
C LEU A 142 1.46 -4.11 4.47
N GLN A 143 1.53 -3.55 5.67
CA GLN A 143 0.54 -2.59 6.15
C GLN A 143 1.20 -1.54 7.05
N LYS A 144 0.49 -0.46 7.32
CA LYS A 144 0.86 0.46 8.40
C LYS A 144 0.76 -0.27 9.74
N GLU A 145 1.61 0.12 10.69
CA GLU A 145 1.47 -0.32 12.08
C GLU A 145 0.04 -0.08 12.60
N GLY A 146 -0.49 -1.07 13.33
CA GLY A 146 -1.86 -1.06 13.83
C GLY A 146 -2.51 -2.44 13.75
N PRO A 147 -3.84 -2.52 13.96
CA PRO A 147 -4.58 -3.76 13.86
C PRO A 147 -4.40 -4.45 12.50
N PRO A 148 -4.25 -5.79 12.46
CA PRO A 148 -4.12 -6.53 11.21
C PRO A 148 -5.37 -6.37 10.33
N ARG A 149 -5.16 -6.10 9.04
CA ARG A 149 -6.22 -6.11 8.03
C ARG A 149 -5.82 -7.01 6.88
N ASN A 150 -6.54 -8.11 6.69
CA ASN A 150 -6.21 -9.11 5.69
C ASN A 150 -6.78 -8.73 4.31
N PRO A 151 -5.95 -8.36 3.31
CA PRO A 151 -6.43 -7.99 1.97
C PRO A 151 -6.99 -9.19 1.20
N TYR A 152 -6.64 -10.42 1.60
CA TYR A 152 -6.99 -11.67 0.91
C TYR A 152 -8.35 -12.23 1.32
N ARG A 153 -9.03 -11.60 2.28
CA ARG A 153 -10.39 -11.95 2.70
C ARG A 153 -11.22 -10.67 2.71
N GLY A 154 -12.44 -10.71 2.19
CA GLY A 154 -13.38 -9.60 2.37
C GLY A 154 -13.66 -9.41 3.85
N GLY A 155 -13.92 -8.17 4.26
CA GLY A 155 -14.19 -7.79 5.64
C GLY A 155 -15.32 -8.60 6.25
N GLY A 156 -14.99 -9.77 6.79
CA GLY A 156 -15.66 -10.26 7.98
C GLY A 156 -15.24 -9.32 9.10
N ASP A 157 -16.23 -8.80 9.82
CA ASP A 157 -16.01 -8.04 11.04
C ASP A 157 -14.97 -8.78 11.91
N PRO A 158 -13.82 -8.15 12.25
CA PRO A 158 -12.83 -8.78 13.14
C PRO A 158 -13.40 -9.08 14.53
N TYR A 159 -14.58 -8.55 14.86
CA TYR A 159 -15.35 -8.81 16.07
C TYR A 159 -16.60 -9.67 15.84
N SER A 160 -16.79 -10.26 14.65
CA SER A 160 -17.91 -11.17 14.44
C SER A 160 -17.83 -12.35 15.41
N PRO A 161 -18.78 -12.51 16.34
CA PRO A 161 -18.75 -13.59 17.33
C PRO A 161 -18.98 -14.97 16.71
N PHE A 162 -19.25 -15.05 15.40
CA PHE A 162 -19.58 -16.29 14.68
C PHE A 162 -18.39 -16.92 13.93
N THR A 163 -17.16 -16.41 14.04
CA THR A 163 -15.97 -17.05 13.43
C THR A 163 -15.02 -17.64 14.48
N THR A 164 -15.48 -18.64 15.23
CA THR A 164 -14.73 -19.21 16.37
C THR A 164 -13.57 -20.15 16.00
N ARG A 165 -13.20 -20.34 14.72
CA ARG A 165 -12.03 -21.17 14.33
C ARG A 165 -11.38 -20.76 13.00
N VAL A 166 -11.08 -19.48 12.80
CA VAL A 166 -10.22 -19.08 11.68
C VAL A 166 -8.82 -18.84 12.24
N PRO A 167 -7.79 -19.58 11.83
CA PRO A 167 -6.41 -19.31 12.26
C PRO A 167 -6.05 -17.85 11.98
N PRO A 168 -5.30 -17.19 12.88
CA PRO A 168 -5.17 -15.75 12.89
C PRO A 168 -4.28 -15.29 11.72
N CYS A 169 -4.89 -14.92 10.60
CA CYS A 169 -4.18 -14.11 9.63
C CYS A 169 -3.95 -12.73 10.24
N GLY A 170 -2.70 -12.28 10.28
CA GLY A 170 -2.33 -11.03 10.94
C GLY A 170 -1.19 -11.15 11.95
N LYS A 171 -0.38 -12.21 11.89
CA LYS A 171 0.85 -12.29 12.68
C LYS A 171 1.89 -11.34 12.09
N ARG A 172 2.47 -10.47 12.92
CA ARG A 172 3.60 -9.64 12.50
C ARG A 172 4.82 -10.53 12.29
N VAL A 173 5.55 -10.31 11.20
CA VAL A 173 6.80 -11.02 10.90
C VAL A 173 7.98 -10.14 11.33
N GLU A 174 8.96 -10.74 12.00
CA GLU A 174 10.18 -10.04 12.40
C GLU A 174 11.07 -9.73 11.18
N PRO A 175 11.77 -8.58 11.18
CA PRO A 175 12.71 -8.19 10.12
C PRO A 175 13.69 -9.30 9.69
N ALA A 176 14.32 -9.98 10.66
CA ALA A 176 15.28 -11.05 10.41
C ALA A 176 14.67 -12.22 9.59
N VAL A 177 13.41 -12.57 9.85
CA VAL A 177 12.71 -13.64 9.11
C VAL A 177 12.41 -13.20 7.68
N ILE A 178 12.11 -11.91 7.45
CA ILE A 178 11.86 -11.38 6.10
C ILE A 178 13.15 -11.43 5.28
N GLU A 179 14.29 -11.06 5.86
CA GLU A 179 15.59 -11.15 5.18
C GLU A 179 15.88 -12.59 4.74
N GLU A 180 15.67 -13.58 5.61
CA GLU A 180 15.87 -14.99 5.27
C GLU A 180 14.93 -15.47 4.15
N LEU A 181 13.66 -15.03 4.16
CA LEU A 181 12.65 -15.44 3.18
C LEU A 181 12.92 -14.90 1.77
N PHE A 182 13.61 -13.77 1.63
CA PHE A 182 13.74 -13.05 0.34
C PHE A 182 15.18 -12.86 -0.14
N GLN A 183 16.18 -13.38 0.58
CA GLN A 183 17.60 -13.38 0.17
C GLN A 183 18.03 -14.63 -0.64
N LYS A 184 17.16 -15.63 -0.80
CA LYS A 184 17.35 -16.77 -1.72
C LYS A 184 16.84 -16.44 -3.12
#